data_AF-A0AA38PM45-F1
#
_entry.id   AF-A0AA38PM45-F1
#
_cell.length_a   1.000
_cell.length_b   1.000
_cell.length_c   1.000
_cell.angle_alpha   90.00
_cell.angle_beta   90.00
_cell.angle_gamma   90.00
#
_symmetry.space_group_name_H-M   'P 1'
#
loop_
_entity.id
_entity.type
_entity.pdbx_description
1 polymer ?
#
loop_
_entity_poly.entity_id
_entity_poly.type
_entity_poly.pdbx_seq_one_letter_code
_entity_poly.pdbx_strand_id
1 'polypeptide(L)'
;MILCIYSGFVYLLLLLQSARAIQTSPATLASQYSLSTSTSLPFPTATLSSSNSQSLIVSEWSLSKGRIQDQASDLAFVTNPFPENSTSSSSPVLQVNYPEGSYSHNTGGSQFENLWNTTDGSSFQSMLLSYEVAFDENFDWVLGGKLPGLRGGTNVTGCSGGDEPTGLDCFSTRLMWRPNGVGEVYAYIPTTSSFCQEKDIICNSDFGVSISRGAFTFTAGEWNHVTLFVQMNSPVTTANGVLQLYLNDQQVISRQDLQYRRGSSVDINGFYFSTFFGGSDSTWATPVTTHTYYRNIQLWGSANPSNGTALNTAVNPALRTIQPINYLLILVSMFATTWSMLI
;
A
#
# COMPACT_ATOMS: atom_id res chain seq x y z
N MET A 1 -35.47 62.72 23.68
CA MET A 1 -35.84 61.93 22.48
C MET A 1 -34.97 60.69 22.48
N ILE A 2 -35.60 59.53 22.62
CA ILE A 2 -34.99 58.20 22.80
C ILE A 2 -34.26 57.81 21.51
N LEU A 3 -33.04 57.25 21.61
CA LEU A 3 -32.52 56.37 20.57
C LEU A 3 -31.66 55.26 21.21
N CYS A 4 -32.30 54.12 21.44
CA CYS A 4 -31.64 52.84 21.66
C CYS A 4 -30.96 52.40 20.36
N ILE A 5 -29.70 51.95 20.43
CA ILE A 5 -29.10 51.16 19.35
C ILE A 5 -28.57 49.87 19.98
N TYR A 6 -29.31 48.80 19.73
CA TYR A 6 -28.90 47.41 19.98
C TYR A 6 -27.79 47.05 18.98
N SER A 7 -26.61 46.66 19.46
CA SER A 7 -25.60 46.01 18.64
C SER A 7 -25.75 44.50 18.78
N GLY A 8 -26.36 43.86 17.78
CA GLY A 8 -26.49 42.41 17.70
C GLY A 8 -25.17 41.78 17.26
N PHE A 9 -24.54 40.99 18.14
CA PHE A 9 -23.48 40.07 17.76
C PHE A 9 -24.11 38.84 17.08
N VAL A 10 -23.92 38.69 15.77
CA VAL A 10 -24.24 37.45 15.05
C VAL A 10 -22.98 36.59 15.03
N TYR A 11 -22.95 35.56 15.86
CA TYR A 11 -21.95 34.49 15.74
C TYR A 11 -22.35 33.59 14.56
N LEU A 12 -21.60 33.69 13.47
CA LEU A 12 -21.72 32.76 12.34
C LEU A 12 -20.94 31.48 12.68
N LEU A 13 -21.63 30.45 13.18
CA LEU A 13 -21.06 29.10 13.28
C LEU A 13 -20.87 28.54 11.85
N LEU A 14 -19.61 28.44 11.42
CA LEU A 14 -19.23 27.66 10.24
C LEU A 14 -19.32 26.16 10.59
N LEU A 15 -20.39 25.51 10.15
CA LEU A 15 -20.48 24.05 10.14
C LEU A 15 -19.56 23.51 9.04
N LEU A 16 -18.33 23.16 9.41
CA LEU A 16 -17.47 22.29 8.60
C LEU A 16 -18.14 20.91 8.53
N GLN A 17 -18.88 20.65 7.46
CA GLN A 17 -19.28 19.29 7.12
C GLN A 17 -18.03 18.55 6.64
N SER A 18 -17.42 17.77 7.53
CA SER A 18 -16.42 16.78 7.13
C SER A 18 -17.11 15.73 6.27
N ALA A 19 -16.81 15.72 4.97
CA ALA A 19 -17.14 14.60 4.11
C ALA A 19 -16.41 13.38 4.69
N ARG A 20 -17.15 12.45 5.31
CA ARG A 20 -16.57 11.19 5.76
C ARG A 20 -16.12 10.43 4.51
N ALA A 21 -14.83 10.17 4.39
CA ALA A 21 -14.32 9.24 3.40
C ALA A 21 -15.03 7.89 3.59
N ILE A 22 -15.46 7.27 2.49
CA ILE A 22 -16.11 5.96 2.53
C ILE A 22 -15.03 4.94 2.86
N GLN A 23 -15.10 4.36 4.07
CA GLN A 23 -14.29 3.22 4.45
C GLN A 23 -14.87 1.94 3.84
N THR A 24 -14.04 1.15 3.17
CA THR A 24 -14.45 -0.10 2.52
C THR A 24 -13.57 -1.25 2.99
N SER A 25 -14.16 -2.20 3.72
CA SER A 25 -13.45 -3.35 4.24
C SER A 25 -12.96 -4.30 3.12
N PRO A 26 -11.90 -5.10 3.36
CA PRO A 26 -11.43 -6.12 2.42
C PRO A 26 -12.53 -7.10 1.98
N ALA A 27 -13.40 -7.53 2.90
CA ALA A 27 -14.49 -8.45 2.59
C ALA A 27 -15.55 -7.82 1.67
N THR A 28 -15.84 -6.53 1.87
CA THR A 28 -16.73 -5.77 0.97
C THR A 28 -16.12 -5.66 -0.42
N LEU A 29 -14.83 -5.35 -0.51
CA LEU A 29 -14.11 -5.30 -1.79
C LEU A 29 -14.09 -6.66 -2.49
N ALA A 30 -13.83 -7.74 -1.75
CA ALA A 30 -13.83 -9.09 -2.29
C ALA A 30 -15.21 -9.45 -2.89
N SER A 31 -16.30 -9.10 -2.22
CA SER A 31 -17.65 -9.26 -2.76
C SER A 31 -17.87 -8.40 -4.02
N GLN A 32 -17.44 -7.14 -3.99
CA GLN A 32 -17.59 -6.20 -5.11
C GLN A 32 -16.87 -6.67 -6.38
N TYR A 33 -15.67 -7.22 -6.24
CA TYR A 33 -14.89 -7.78 -7.36
C TYR A 33 -15.21 -9.26 -7.65
N SER A 34 -16.24 -9.82 -7.01
CA SER A 34 -16.66 -11.22 -7.19
C SER A 34 -15.50 -12.21 -6.97
N LEU A 35 -14.72 -12.00 -5.93
CA LEU A 35 -13.64 -12.91 -5.50
C LEU A 35 -14.27 -14.09 -4.77
N SER A 36 -14.22 -15.26 -5.42
CA SER A 36 -15.03 -16.44 -5.06
C SER A 36 -14.39 -17.34 -4.00
N THR A 37 -13.10 -17.18 -3.73
CA THR A 37 -12.37 -17.97 -2.73
C THR A 37 -11.45 -17.08 -1.92
N SER A 38 -11.09 -17.54 -0.72
CA SER A 38 -10.22 -16.82 0.20
C SER A 38 -9.37 -17.77 1.03
N THR A 39 -8.24 -17.27 1.51
CA THR A 39 -7.36 -17.97 2.47
C THR A 39 -6.73 -16.96 3.44
N SER A 40 -6.18 -17.45 4.55
CA SER A 40 -5.40 -16.67 5.49
C SER A 40 -4.12 -17.42 5.84
N LEU A 41 -3.04 -16.67 6.09
CA LEU A 41 -1.81 -17.28 6.60
C LEU A 41 -1.99 -17.55 8.10
N PRO A 42 -1.75 -18.78 8.59
CA PRO A 42 -2.00 -19.13 9.98
C PRO A 42 -0.96 -18.51 10.91
N PHE A 43 -1.42 -17.90 12.00
CA PHE A 43 -0.59 -17.35 13.06
C PHE A 43 -0.67 -18.24 14.32
N PRO A 44 0.41 -18.38 15.11
CA PRO A 44 0.39 -19.17 16.33
C PRO A 44 -0.42 -18.48 17.44
N THR A 45 -0.85 -19.26 18.43
CA THR A 45 -1.55 -18.74 19.62
C THR A 45 -0.60 -18.26 20.73
N ALA A 46 0.70 -18.54 20.60
CA ALA A 46 1.75 -18.10 21.52
C ALA A 46 2.98 -17.59 20.75
N THR A 47 3.80 -16.77 21.40
CA THR A 47 5.05 -16.26 20.82
C THR A 47 6.00 -17.40 20.50
N LEU A 48 6.78 -17.27 19.43
CA LEU A 48 7.75 -18.27 18.99
C LEU A 48 9.13 -17.63 18.84
N SER A 49 10.17 -18.36 19.24
CA SER A 49 11.55 -18.01 18.89
C SER A 49 11.71 -17.94 17.37
N SER A 50 12.82 -17.35 16.90
CA SER A 50 13.06 -17.28 15.45
C SER A 50 13.07 -18.66 14.79
N SER A 51 13.78 -19.63 15.38
CA SER A 51 13.82 -21.01 14.85
C SER A 51 12.43 -21.64 14.73
N ASN A 52 11.58 -21.48 15.74
CA ASN A 52 10.23 -22.06 15.75
C ASN A 52 9.29 -21.31 14.79
N SER A 53 9.48 -19.99 14.66
CA SER A 53 8.74 -19.17 13.69
C SER A 53 9.04 -19.61 12.27
N GLN A 54 10.31 -19.86 11.96
CA GLN A 54 10.73 -20.39 10.66
C GLN A 54 10.11 -21.76 10.39
N SER A 55 10.13 -22.67 11.37
CA SER A 55 9.51 -24.00 11.22
C SER A 55 8.01 -23.90 10.88
N LEU A 56 7.27 -23.05 11.61
CA LEU A 56 5.84 -22.84 11.35
C LEU A 56 5.59 -22.23 9.98
N ILE A 57 6.32 -21.17 9.61
CA ILE A 57 6.12 -20.51 8.31
C ILE A 57 6.40 -21.50 7.17
N VAL A 58 7.48 -22.28 7.28
CA VAL A 58 7.82 -23.27 6.24
C VAL A 58 6.79 -24.39 6.17
N SER A 59 6.25 -24.88 7.29
CA SER A 59 5.27 -25.98 7.29
C SER A 59 3.86 -25.54 6.89
N GLU A 60 3.44 -24.35 7.30
CA GLU A 60 2.03 -23.94 7.21
C GLU A 60 1.76 -22.91 6.10
N TRP A 61 2.74 -22.12 5.66
CA TRP A 61 2.50 -20.98 4.75
C TRP A 61 2.70 -21.31 3.27
N SER A 62 2.80 -22.59 2.91
CA SER A 62 2.83 -23.06 1.50
C SER A 62 3.83 -22.27 0.63
N LEU A 63 5.09 -22.26 1.06
CA LEU A 63 6.13 -21.46 0.41
C LEU A 63 6.51 -22.06 -0.95
N SER A 64 6.64 -21.21 -1.97
CA SER A 64 6.97 -21.61 -3.34
C SER A 64 8.23 -22.47 -3.45
N LYS A 65 9.21 -22.22 -2.57
CA LYS A 65 10.51 -22.91 -2.55
C LYS A 65 10.69 -23.82 -1.34
N GLY A 66 9.62 -24.06 -0.57
CA GLY A 66 9.68 -24.83 0.67
C GLY A 66 10.65 -24.26 1.72
N ARG A 67 11.01 -22.97 1.62
CA ARG A 67 11.91 -22.27 2.54
C ARG A 67 11.67 -20.77 2.50
N ILE A 68 12.12 -20.07 3.54
CA ILE A 68 12.30 -18.62 3.51
C ILE A 68 13.56 -18.30 2.69
N GLN A 69 13.46 -17.38 1.75
CA GLN A 69 14.49 -17.12 0.75
C GLN A 69 15.67 -16.39 1.37
N ASP A 70 15.37 -15.32 2.11
CA ASP A 70 16.36 -14.42 2.70
C ASP A 70 16.05 -14.16 4.18
N GLN A 71 17.11 -14.11 4.99
CA GLN A 71 17.08 -13.63 6.38
C GLN A 71 16.01 -14.29 7.26
N ALA A 72 15.91 -15.61 7.21
CA ALA A 72 14.95 -16.36 8.03
C ALA A 72 15.11 -16.11 9.55
N SER A 73 16.33 -15.82 10.00
CA SER A 73 16.67 -15.50 11.39
C SER A 73 16.11 -14.17 11.89
N ASP A 74 15.71 -13.27 10.98
CA ASP A 74 15.14 -11.96 11.34
C ASP A 74 13.63 -12.03 11.59
N LEU A 75 13.02 -13.21 11.49
CA LEU A 75 11.60 -13.43 11.77
C LEU A 75 11.39 -14.01 13.16
N ALA A 76 10.39 -13.51 13.89
CA ALA A 76 9.89 -14.11 15.13
C ALA A 76 8.40 -13.76 15.36
N PHE A 77 7.62 -14.67 15.94
CA PHE A 77 6.30 -14.32 16.46
C PHE A 77 6.43 -13.77 17.88
N VAL A 78 6.09 -12.50 18.07
CA VAL A 78 6.26 -11.77 19.34
C VAL A 78 4.91 -11.27 19.87
N THR A 79 4.89 -10.83 21.13
CA THR A 79 3.74 -10.15 21.71
C THR A 79 3.42 -8.90 20.88
N ASN A 80 2.13 -8.66 20.57
CA ASN A 80 1.71 -7.44 19.88
C ASN A 80 2.18 -6.18 20.66
N PRO A 81 3.09 -5.37 20.09
CA PRO A 81 3.61 -4.17 20.76
C PRO A 81 2.63 -2.99 20.73
N PHE A 82 1.61 -3.04 19.87
CA PHE A 82 0.61 -1.98 19.70
C PHE A 82 -0.81 -2.53 19.93
N PRO A 83 -1.22 -2.81 21.18
CA PRO A 83 -2.57 -3.24 21.50
C PRO A 83 -3.57 -2.08 21.40
N GLU A 84 -4.66 -2.27 20.67
CA GLU A 84 -5.72 -1.25 20.51
C GLU A 84 -6.52 -1.01 21.80
N ASN A 85 -6.63 -2.03 22.66
CA ASN A 85 -7.31 -1.94 23.94
C ASN A 85 -6.56 -2.78 24.99
N SER A 86 -6.56 -2.34 26.25
CA SER A 86 -5.92 -3.06 27.36
C SER A 86 -6.52 -4.44 27.67
N THR A 87 -7.61 -4.81 26.99
CA THR A 87 -8.37 -6.06 27.18
C THR A 87 -8.35 -6.99 25.97
N SER A 88 -7.78 -6.58 24.82
CA SER A 88 -7.64 -7.47 23.67
C SER A 88 -6.51 -8.47 23.93
N SER A 89 -6.84 -9.76 23.87
CA SER A 89 -5.90 -10.88 23.82
C SER A 89 -4.66 -10.50 22.99
N SER A 90 -3.46 -10.62 23.60
CA SER A 90 -2.16 -10.29 23.02
C SER A 90 -1.74 -11.33 21.97
N SER A 91 -2.60 -11.61 21.00
CA SER A 91 -2.33 -12.56 19.93
C SER A 91 -0.97 -12.23 19.29
N PRO A 92 -0.08 -13.22 19.14
CA PRO A 92 1.24 -12.98 18.58
C PRO A 92 1.17 -12.36 17.19
N VAL A 93 2.14 -11.51 16.87
CA VAL A 93 2.32 -10.89 15.56
C VAL A 93 3.67 -11.28 14.99
N LEU A 94 3.80 -11.29 13.67
CA LEU A 94 5.08 -11.57 13.01
C LEU A 94 5.93 -10.32 13.06
N GLN A 95 6.99 -10.32 13.86
CA GLN A 95 8.05 -9.31 13.83
C GLN A 95 9.05 -9.64 12.74
N VAL A 96 9.52 -8.60 12.05
CA VAL A 96 10.72 -8.61 11.23
C VAL A 96 11.75 -7.68 11.86
N ASN A 97 12.97 -8.18 12.05
CA ASN A 97 14.12 -7.45 12.56
C ASN A 97 14.94 -6.84 11.41
N TYR A 98 15.31 -5.56 11.56
CA TYR A 98 16.26 -4.86 10.69
C TYR A 98 17.44 -4.42 11.56
N PRO A 99 18.56 -5.17 11.57
CA PRO A 99 19.75 -4.79 12.33
C PRO A 99 20.26 -3.39 11.94
N GLU A 100 20.89 -2.67 12.87
CA GLU A 100 21.65 -1.45 12.55
C GLU A 100 22.61 -1.69 11.38
N GLY A 101 22.64 -0.76 10.43
CA GLY A 101 23.45 -0.86 9.21
C GLY A 101 22.84 -1.73 8.11
N SER A 102 21.69 -2.37 8.34
CA SER A 102 21.06 -3.23 7.34
C SER A 102 20.33 -2.45 6.25
N TYR A 103 20.44 -2.95 5.02
CA TYR A 103 19.71 -2.56 3.83
C TYR A 103 19.47 -3.81 2.95
N SER A 104 19.54 -3.68 1.62
CA SER A 104 19.45 -4.84 0.72
C SER A 104 20.68 -5.76 0.87
N HIS A 105 20.85 -6.72 -0.06
CA HIS A 105 21.93 -7.70 -0.03
C HIS A 105 21.94 -8.60 1.22
N ASN A 106 20.76 -8.96 1.72
CA ASN A 106 20.58 -9.92 2.82
C ASN A 106 21.27 -9.50 4.12
N THR A 107 21.21 -8.20 4.45
CA THR A 107 21.76 -7.67 5.71
C THR A 107 20.69 -7.46 6.78
N GLY A 108 19.40 -7.49 6.42
CA GLY A 108 18.27 -7.41 7.35
C GLY A 108 16.93 -7.57 6.63
N GLY A 109 15.84 -7.66 7.39
CA GLY A 109 14.52 -7.89 6.82
C GLY A 109 14.24 -9.37 6.54
N SER A 110 13.32 -9.68 5.63
CA SER A 110 13.12 -11.06 5.16
C SER A 110 12.37 -11.11 3.84
N GLN A 111 12.58 -12.20 3.10
CA GLN A 111 11.86 -12.46 1.86
C GLN A 111 11.38 -13.91 1.77
N PHE A 112 10.13 -14.09 1.39
CA PHE A 112 9.58 -15.37 0.96
C PHE A 112 8.34 -15.22 0.08
N GLU A 113 7.98 -16.31 -0.57
CA GLU A 113 6.85 -16.35 -1.50
C GLU A 113 5.90 -17.45 -1.08
N ASN A 114 4.64 -17.09 -0.86
CA ASN A 114 3.56 -18.05 -0.68
C ASN A 114 2.90 -18.29 -2.05
N LEU A 115 2.71 -19.56 -2.38
CA LEU A 115 1.88 -19.97 -3.51
C LEU A 115 0.48 -20.29 -3.02
N TRP A 116 -0.51 -19.73 -3.71
CA TRP A 116 -1.90 -20.08 -3.51
C TRP A 116 -2.49 -20.59 -4.82
N ASN A 117 -2.83 -21.88 -4.84
CA ASN A 117 -3.45 -22.53 -5.99
C ASN A 117 -4.95 -22.70 -5.76
N THR A 118 -5.73 -22.68 -6.84
CA THR A 118 -7.15 -23.04 -6.76
C THR A 118 -7.30 -24.55 -6.60
N THR A 119 -8.45 -24.98 -6.08
CA THR A 119 -8.79 -26.40 -5.95
C THR A 119 -9.34 -27.00 -7.25
N ASP A 120 -9.82 -26.17 -8.17
CA ASP A 120 -10.42 -26.57 -9.45
C ASP A 120 -9.41 -26.60 -10.62
N GLY A 121 -8.14 -26.26 -10.37
CA GLY A 121 -7.08 -26.21 -11.37
C GLY A 121 -7.09 -24.97 -12.27
N SER A 122 -8.03 -24.03 -12.06
CA SER A 122 -7.97 -22.71 -12.69
C SER A 122 -6.82 -21.85 -12.15
N SER A 123 -6.54 -20.73 -12.79
CA SER A 123 -5.48 -19.79 -12.37
C SER A 123 -6.08 -18.46 -11.95
N PHE A 124 -5.56 -17.87 -10.88
CA PHE A 124 -6.04 -16.59 -10.39
C PHE A 124 -5.72 -15.46 -11.38
N GLN A 125 -6.78 -14.76 -11.78
CA GLN A 125 -6.70 -13.58 -12.65
C GLN A 125 -6.99 -12.29 -11.89
N SER A 126 -7.61 -12.38 -10.72
CA SER A 126 -7.82 -11.27 -9.78
C SER A 126 -7.47 -11.75 -8.39
N MET A 127 -6.80 -10.91 -7.62
CA MET A 127 -6.43 -11.20 -6.25
C MET A 127 -6.43 -9.93 -5.40
N LEU A 128 -7.01 -10.04 -4.21
CA LEU A 128 -6.98 -9.04 -3.16
C LEU A 128 -6.12 -9.56 -2.02
N LEU A 129 -5.11 -8.80 -1.62
CA LEU A 129 -4.26 -9.04 -0.47
C LEU A 129 -4.62 -8.02 0.61
N SER A 130 -4.88 -8.49 1.83
CA SER A 130 -5.02 -7.64 3.02
C SER A 130 -4.00 -8.06 4.06
N TYR A 131 -3.37 -7.09 4.72
CA TYR A 131 -2.58 -7.30 5.92
C TYR A 131 -2.52 -6.01 6.73
N GLU A 132 -2.17 -6.11 8.00
CA GLU A 132 -1.82 -4.94 8.80
C GLU A 132 -0.31 -4.92 9.03
N VAL A 133 0.27 -3.72 8.96
CA VAL A 133 1.68 -3.48 9.24
C VAL A 133 1.83 -2.35 10.25
N ALA A 134 2.66 -2.57 11.27
CA ALA A 134 3.09 -1.53 12.18
C ALA A 134 4.61 -1.37 12.10
N PHE A 135 5.08 -0.16 12.36
CA PHE A 135 6.49 0.20 12.43
C PHE A 135 6.79 0.61 13.87
N ASP A 136 8.02 0.37 14.37
CA ASP A 136 8.45 0.92 15.66
C ASP A 136 8.10 2.41 15.78
N GLU A 137 7.75 2.89 16.98
CA GLU A 137 7.30 4.28 17.20
C GLU A 137 8.28 5.33 16.67
N ASN A 138 9.58 5.05 16.76
CA ASN A 138 10.66 5.92 16.29
C ASN A 138 11.33 5.39 15.01
N PHE A 139 10.59 4.68 14.15
CA PHE A 139 11.12 4.11 12.92
C PHE A 139 11.74 5.20 12.03
N ASP A 140 13.04 5.08 11.76
CA ASP A 140 13.73 5.95 10.80
C ASP A 140 13.46 5.42 9.39
N TRP A 141 12.74 6.21 8.59
CA TRP A 141 12.35 5.83 7.24
C TRP A 141 13.52 5.82 6.24
N VAL A 142 14.64 6.47 6.57
CA VAL A 142 15.83 6.66 5.73
C VAL A 142 15.41 7.10 4.31
N LEU A 143 15.85 6.40 3.26
CA LEU A 143 15.50 6.65 1.86
C LEU A 143 14.34 5.76 1.38
N GLY A 144 13.95 4.77 2.18
CA GLY A 144 12.87 3.85 1.87
C GLY A 144 13.22 2.38 2.04
N GLY A 145 12.22 1.54 1.84
CA GLY A 145 12.32 0.10 1.92
C GLY A 145 11.09 -0.59 1.37
N LYS A 146 11.16 -1.91 1.29
CA LYS A 146 10.18 -2.74 0.57
C LYS A 146 9.15 -3.26 1.56
N LEU A 147 7.93 -3.47 1.09
CA LEU A 147 6.84 -4.06 1.85
C LEU A 147 6.16 -5.15 1.04
N PRO A 148 5.48 -6.10 1.71
CA PRO A 148 4.83 -7.22 1.04
C PRO A 148 3.80 -6.81 -0.01
N GLY A 149 3.61 -7.67 -1.01
CA GLY A 149 2.63 -7.48 -2.07
C GLY A 149 2.30 -8.75 -2.84
N LEU A 150 1.83 -8.60 -4.07
CA LEU A 150 1.44 -9.72 -4.94
C LEU A 150 2.51 -10.00 -5.99
N ARG A 151 2.61 -11.26 -6.42
CA ARG A 151 3.45 -11.67 -7.56
C ARG A 151 2.77 -12.73 -8.42
N GLY A 152 3.28 -12.89 -9.63
CA GLY A 152 2.80 -13.92 -10.55
C GLY A 152 3.75 -14.24 -11.69
N GLY A 153 3.37 -15.24 -12.48
CA GLY A 153 4.09 -15.78 -13.63
C GLY A 153 5.04 -16.93 -13.32
N THR A 154 5.54 -17.53 -14.41
CA THR A 154 6.34 -18.77 -14.37
C THR A 154 7.74 -18.58 -13.80
N ASN A 155 8.29 -17.36 -13.87
CA ASN A 155 9.59 -17.05 -13.27
C ASN A 155 9.42 -16.67 -11.79
N VAL A 156 9.67 -17.65 -10.90
CA VAL A 156 9.60 -17.51 -9.43
C VAL A 156 10.81 -16.79 -8.80
N THR A 157 11.73 -16.25 -9.60
CA THR A 157 12.92 -15.53 -9.12
C THR A 157 13.05 -14.12 -9.66
N GLY A 158 12.50 -13.86 -10.85
CA GLY A 158 12.57 -12.55 -11.50
C GLY A 158 11.55 -11.55 -10.96
N CYS A 159 11.42 -10.43 -11.69
CA CYS A 159 10.52 -9.32 -11.36
C CYS A 159 10.82 -8.70 -9.99
N SER A 160 12.10 -8.68 -9.65
CA SER A 160 12.68 -8.07 -8.46
C SER A 160 14.19 -7.83 -8.71
N GLY A 161 14.88 -7.08 -7.85
CA GLY A 161 16.35 -6.98 -7.89
C GLY A 161 16.97 -6.37 -9.16
N GLY A 162 16.17 -5.79 -10.05
CA GLY A 162 16.59 -5.27 -11.35
C GLY A 162 16.28 -6.17 -12.54
N ASP A 163 15.65 -7.33 -12.32
CA ASP A 163 15.17 -8.19 -13.40
C ASP A 163 13.87 -7.62 -13.99
N GLU A 164 14.00 -6.88 -15.10
CA GLU A 164 12.88 -6.27 -15.81
C GLU A 164 11.94 -7.35 -16.41
N PRO A 165 10.60 -7.21 -16.23
CA PRO A 165 9.65 -8.17 -16.78
C PRO A 165 9.52 -8.05 -18.30
N THR A 166 9.58 -9.18 -18.99
CA THR A 166 9.24 -9.24 -20.42
C THR A 166 7.73 -9.16 -20.68
N GLY A 167 6.93 -9.49 -19.66
CA GLY A 167 5.48 -9.68 -19.73
C GLY A 167 5.07 -11.10 -20.15
N LEU A 168 6.04 -12.00 -20.36
CA LEU A 168 5.83 -13.44 -20.65
C LEU A 168 6.32 -14.33 -19.51
N ASP A 169 7.02 -13.75 -18.54
CA ASP A 169 7.78 -14.40 -17.49
C ASP A 169 7.15 -14.20 -16.10
N CYS A 170 7.01 -12.96 -15.64
CA CYS A 170 6.47 -12.65 -14.32
C CYS A 170 5.97 -11.21 -14.20
N PHE A 171 5.36 -10.91 -13.05
CA PHE A 171 5.16 -9.55 -12.56
C PHE A 171 5.26 -9.53 -11.04
N SER A 172 5.50 -8.35 -10.46
CA SER A 172 5.29 -8.11 -9.03
C SER A 172 4.70 -6.74 -8.76
N THR A 173 3.86 -6.64 -7.74
CA THR A 173 3.29 -5.39 -7.22
C THR A 173 3.47 -5.38 -5.71
N ARG A 174 4.62 -4.87 -5.28
CA ARG A 174 4.95 -4.67 -3.86
C ARG A 174 4.59 -3.25 -3.45
N LEU A 175 4.69 -2.98 -2.15
CA LEU A 175 4.69 -1.61 -1.67
C LEU A 175 6.12 -1.18 -1.33
N MET A 176 6.34 0.11 -1.28
CA MET A 176 7.54 0.69 -0.69
C MET A 176 7.16 1.83 0.25
N TRP A 177 7.91 1.96 1.35
CA TRP A 177 8.01 3.24 2.06
C TRP A 177 9.17 4.07 1.48
N ARG A 178 9.09 5.37 1.70
CA ARG A 178 10.03 6.42 1.30
C ARG A 178 10.27 7.32 2.52
N PRO A 179 11.14 8.36 2.44
CA PRO A 179 11.36 9.26 3.57
C PRO A 179 10.04 9.78 4.14
N ASN A 180 9.97 9.88 5.47
CA ASN A 180 8.79 10.33 6.21
C ASN A 180 7.54 9.43 6.05
N GLY A 181 7.71 8.13 5.81
CA GLY A 181 6.60 7.17 5.71
C GLY A 181 5.81 7.26 4.42
N VAL A 182 6.23 8.10 3.46
CA VAL A 182 5.58 8.24 2.16
C VAL A 182 5.50 6.87 1.47
N GLY A 183 4.29 6.49 1.03
CA GLY A 183 4.05 5.22 0.38
C GLY A 183 4.02 5.31 -1.15
N GLU A 184 4.29 4.17 -1.80
CA GLU A 184 4.06 3.93 -3.23
C GLU A 184 3.71 2.46 -3.47
N VAL A 185 3.04 2.18 -4.60
CA VAL A 185 3.10 0.84 -5.19
C VAL A 185 4.39 0.77 -6.01
N TYR A 186 5.18 -0.27 -5.78
CA TYR A 186 6.45 -0.52 -6.47
C TYR A 186 6.32 -1.78 -7.31
N ALA A 187 6.18 -1.61 -8.62
CA ALA A 187 5.77 -2.65 -9.53
C ALA A 187 6.87 -3.02 -10.53
N TYR A 188 7.07 -4.32 -10.74
CA TYR A 188 7.75 -4.85 -11.93
C TYR A 188 6.66 -5.32 -12.88
N ILE A 189 6.30 -4.46 -13.84
CA ILE A 189 5.36 -4.74 -14.92
C ILE A 189 5.92 -4.22 -16.25
N PRO A 190 5.50 -4.77 -17.40
CA PRO A 190 5.77 -4.15 -18.69
C PRO A 190 5.36 -2.67 -18.72
N THR A 191 6.26 -1.81 -19.21
CA THR A 191 6.00 -0.37 -19.34
C THR A 191 5.95 0.07 -20.80
N THR A 192 5.38 1.25 -21.02
CA THR A 192 5.41 1.97 -22.30
C THR A 192 5.91 3.38 -22.07
N SER A 193 6.45 4.01 -23.11
CA SER A 193 6.93 5.40 -23.01
C SER A 193 5.83 6.38 -22.61
N SER A 194 4.57 6.15 -22.99
CA SER A 194 3.44 6.99 -22.58
C SER A 194 3.09 6.83 -21.11
N PHE A 195 3.06 5.58 -20.61
CA PHE A 195 2.85 5.30 -19.19
C PHE A 195 3.93 5.95 -18.33
N CYS A 196 5.20 5.88 -18.75
CA CYS A 196 6.32 6.50 -18.05
C CYS A 196 6.36 8.05 -18.09
N GLN A 197 5.50 8.69 -18.89
CA GLN A 197 5.37 10.15 -18.94
C GLN A 197 4.25 10.69 -18.05
N GLU A 198 3.44 9.80 -17.46
CA GLU A 198 2.38 10.21 -16.56
C GLU A 198 2.94 10.80 -15.26
N LYS A 199 2.24 11.81 -14.74
CA LYS A 199 2.74 12.63 -13.61
C LYS A 199 3.00 11.83 -12.34
N ASP A 200 2.21 10.79 -12.10
CA ASP A 200 2.27 9.96 -10.89
C ASP A 200 3.07 8.66 -11.11
N ILE A 201 3.77 8.52 -12.24
CA ILE A 201 4.60 7.37 -12.60
C ILE A 201 6.06 7.78 -12.61
N ILE A 202 6.90 7.00 -11.92
CA ILE A 202 8.36 7.13 -11.97
C ILE A 202 8.92 5.81 -12.49
N CYS A 203 9.24 5.76 -13.77
CA CYS A 203 9.95 4.63 -14.37
C CYS A 203 11.46 4.74 -14.11
N ASN A 204 12.11 3.59 -13.97
CA ASN A 204 13.55 3.44 -13.86
C ASN A 204 13.98 2.38 -14.89
N SER A 205 15.13 2.56 -15.55
CA SER A 205 15.63 1.61 -16.55
C SER A 205 16.16 0.32 -15.95
N ASP A 206 16.56 0.38 -14.67
CA ASP A 206 17.31 -0.67 -14.00
C ASP A 206 16.47 -1.38 -12.94
N PHE A 207 15.31 -0.82 -12.57
CA PHE A 207 14.49 -1.30 -11.45
C PHE A 207 12.99 -1.08 -11.70
N GLY A 208 12.16 -1.52 -10.74
CA GLY A 208 10.71 -1.37 -10.80
C GLY A 208 10.21 0.07 -10.89
N VAL A 209 8.95 0.21 -11.30
CA VAL A 209 8.22 1.47 -11.45
C VAL A 209 7.58 1.86 -10.12
N SER A 210 7.73 3.13 -9.73
CA SER A 210 6.93 3.71 -8.65
C SER A 210 5.61 4.26 -9.21
N ILE A 211 4.49 3.76 -8.69
CA ILE A 211 3.13 4.19 -9.03
C ILE A 211 2.56 4.98 -7.85
N SER A 212 2.17 6.22 -8.12
CA SER A 212 1.50 7.15 -7.20
C SER A 212 2.25 7.37 -5.86
N ARG A 213 3.58 7.52 -5.92
CA ARG A 213 4.39 7.88 -4.75
C ARG A 213 3.87 9.16 -4.11
N GLY A 214 3.61 9.12 -2.80
CA GLY A 214 3.08 10.27 -2.05
C GLY A 214 1.56 10.36 -2.01
N ALA A 215 0.84 9.40 -2.61
CA ALA A 215 -0.63 9.34 -2.50
C ALA A 215 -1.11 8.95 -1.08
N PHE A 216 -0.24 8.33 -0.27
CA PHE A 216 -0.52 7.94 1.11
C PHE A 216 0.77 7.97 1.94
N THR A 217 0.63 7.88 3.25
CA THR A 217 1.73 7.89 4.22
C THR A 217 1.43 6.86 5.29
N PHE A 218 2.42 6.02 5.63
CA PHE A 218 2.36 5.13 6.77
C PHE A 218 2.67 5.89 8.05
N THR A 219 1.97 5.57 9.14
CA THR A 219 2.27 6.10 10.46
C THR A 219 3.08 5.09 11.26
N ALA A 220 4.13 5.56 11.93
CA ALA A 220 4.91 4.78 12.88
C ALA A 220 4.20 4.68 14.24
N GLY A 221 4.42 3.60 14.99
CA GLY A 221 3.82 3.41 16.31
C GLY A 221 2.36 2.97 16.32
N GLU A 222 1.75 2.72 15.16
CA GLU A 222 0.37 2.24 15.04
C GLU A 222 0.21 1.24 13.88
N TRP A 223 -0.91 0.51 13.88
CA TRP A 223 -1.27 -0.41 12.81
C TRP A 223 -1.80 0.34 11.60
N ASN A 224 -1.20 0.05 10.45
CA ASN A 224 -1.64 0.51 9.13
C ASN A 224 -2.28 -0.67 8.41
N HIS A 225 -3.56 -0.55 8.05
CA HIS A 225 -4.27 -1.61 7.36
C HIS A 225 -4.17 -1.44 5.85
N VAL A 226 -3.45 -2.35 5.19
CA VAL A 226 -3.18 -2.35 3.76
C VAL A 226 -4.12 -3.31 3.05
N THR A 227 -4.80 -2.84 2.01
CA THR A 227 -5.52 -3.70 1.06
C THR A 227 -5.09 -3.38 -0.37
N LEU A 228 -4.45 -4.36 -1.02
CA LEU A 228 -3.95 -4.29 -2.39
C LEU A 228 -4.77 -5.23 -3.27
N PHE A 229 -5.42 -4.68 -4.30
CA PHE A 229 -6.13 -5.45 -5.31
C PHE A 229 -5.43 -5.35 -6.66
N VAL A 230 -5.18 -6.51 -7.28
CA VAL A 230 -4.62 -6.65 -8.62
C VAL A 230 -5.56 -7.51 -9.45
N GLN A 231 -5.88 -7.04 -10.65
CA GLN A 231 -6.62 -7.81 -11.64
C GLN A 231 -5.92 -7.72 -13.00
N MET A 232 -5.62 -8.89 -13.57
CA MET A 232 -4.85 -9.04 -14.78
C MET A 232 -5.56 -8.39 -15.97
N ASN A 233 -4.77 -7.81 -16.86
CA ASN A 233 -5.27 -7.29 -18.12
C ASN A 233 -5.72 -8.41 -19.07
N SER A 234 -6.77 -8.14 -19.86
CA SER A 234 -7.33 -9.06 -20.84
C SER A 234 -8.08 -8.32 -21.97
N PRO A 235 -7.86 -8.66 -23.26
CA PRO A 235 -6.86 -9.61 -23.74
C PRO A 235 -5.44 -9.13 -23.42
N VAL A 236 -4.44 -10.02 -23.57
CA VAL A 236 -3.04 -9.74 -23.21
C VAL A 236 -2.42 -8.54 -23.94
N THR A 237 -3.03 -8.12 -25.05
CA THR A 237 -2.63 -6.96 -25.86
C THR A 237 -3.21 -5.63 -25.36
N THR A 238 -4.11 -5.65 -24.38
CA THR A 238 -4.79 -4.45 -23.87
C THR A 238 -4.23 -4.10 -22.50
N ALA A 239 -3.95 -2.83 -22.26
CA ALA A 239 -3.57 -2.29 -20.95
C ALA A 239 -4.84 -1.87 -20.18
N ASN A 240 -5.61 -2.85 -19.69
CA ASN A 240 -6.82 -2.62 -18.90
C ASN A 240 -6.78 -3.31 -17.52
N GLY A 241 -5.59 -3.68 -17.07
CA GLY A 241 -5.37 -4.29 -15.76
C GLY A 241 -5.65 -3.28 -14.65
N VAL A 242 -6.18 -3.77 -13.54
CA VAL A 242 -6.62 -2.94 -12.41
C VAL A 242 -5.61 -3.06 -11.27
N LEU A 243 -5.30 -1.91 -10.65
CA LEU A 243 -4.59 -1.80 -9.39
C LEU A 243 -5.41 -0.89 -8.48
N GLN A 244 -5.78 -1.40 -7.31
CA GLN A 244 -6.40 -0.59 -6.26
C GLN A 244 -5.59 -0.75 -4.98
N LEU A 245 -5.36 0.35 -4.28
CA LEU A 245 -4.76 0.32 -2.95
C LEU A 245 -5.64 1.09 -2.00
N TYR A 246 -5.91 0.48 -0.85
CA TYR A 246 -6.57 1.10 0.28
C TYR A 246 -5.62 1.08 1.47
N LEU A 247 -5.57 2.21 2.18
CA LEU A 247 -4.89 2.34 3.47
C LEU A 247 -5.93 2.73 4.51
N ASN A 248 -6.00 1.98 5.61
CA ASN A 248 -6.99 2.18 6.69
C ASN A 248 -8.43 2.25 6.14
N ASP A 249 -8.75 1.28 5.28
CA ASP A 249 -10.00 1.13 4.54
C ASP A 249 -10.37 2.30 3.59
N GLN A 250 -9.49 3.28 3.39
CA GLN A 250 -9.69 4.37 2.45
C GLN A 250 -8.91 4.13 1.15
N GLN A 251 -9.58 4.27 0.00
CA GLN A 251 -8.93 4.16 -1.31
C GLN A 251 -7.92 5.29 -1.51
N VAL A 252 -6.65 4.93 -1.75
CA VAL A 252 -5.55 5.87 -1.97
C VAL A 252 -4.95 5.78 -3.37
N ILE A 253 -5.09 4.64 -4.06
CA ILE A 253 -4.69 4.47 -5.46
C ILE A 253 -5.79 3.75 -6.23
N SER A 254 -6.08 4.23 -7.44
CA SER A 254 -6.99 3.59 -8.39
C SER A 254 -6.45 3.72 -9.82
N ARG A 255 -6.10 2.58 -10.41
CA ARG A 255 -5.62 2.46 -11.80
C ARG A 255 -6.36 1.34 -12.50
N GLN A 256 -6.63 1.51 -13.80
CA GLN A 256 -7.38 0.56 -14.64
C GLN A 256 -6.76 0.42 -16.03
N ASP A 257 -5.51 0.84 -16.16
CA ASP A 257 -4.79 1.11 -17.39
C ASP A 257 -3.43 0.40 -17.41
N LEU A 258 -3.25 -0.63 -16.57
CA LEU A 258 -1.98 -1.34 -16.44
C LEU A 258 -1.90 -2.55 -17.38
N GLN A 259 -0.70 -2.86 -17.85
CA GLN A 259 -0.41 -4.08 -18.59
C GLN A 259 0.53 -4.96 -17.76
N TYR A 260 -0.02 -5.90 -17.00
CA TYR A 260 0.75 -6.84 -16.18
C TYR A 260 1.42 -7.94 -17.03
N ARG A 261 0.80 -8.30 -18.16
CA ARG A 261 1.27 -9.37 -19.04
C ARG A 261 1.07 -9.06 -20.51
N ARG A 262 1.89 -9.73 -21.33
CA ARG A 262 1.83 -9.78 -22.80
C ARG A 262 1.54 -11.21 -23.31
N GLY A 263 1.55 -12.21 -22.44
CA GLY A 263 1.25 -13.61 -22.75
C GLY A 263 0.33 -14.24 -21.72
N SER A 264 -0.37 -15.31 -22.09
CA SER A 264 -1.37 -15.98 -21.25
C SER A 264 -0.78 -16.89 -20.18
N SER A 265 0.54 -17.06 -20.14
CA SER A 265 1.25 -17.86 -19.14
C SER A 265 1.54 -17.12 -17.83
N VAL A 266 1.22 -15.82 -17.78
CA VAL A 266 1.45 -14.98 -16.60
C VAL A 266 0.12 -14.75 -15.91
N ASP A 267 -0.05 -15.38 -14.76
CA ASP A 267 -1.21 -15.29 -13.87
C ASP A 267 -0.75 -14.96 -12.45
N ILE A 268 -1.68 -14.59 -11.56
CA ILE A 268 -1.34 -14.27 -10.17
C ILE A 268 -1.08 -15.59 -9.42
N ASN A 269 0.08 -15.73 -8.79
CA ASN A 269 0.43 -16.95 -8.04
C ASN A 269 0.19 -16.83 -6.54
N GLY A 270 0.26 -15.62 -5.99
CA GLY A 270 0.04 -15.41 -4.56
C GLY A 270 0.85 -14.25 -3.99
N PHE A 271 1.24 -14.45 -2.74
CA PHE A 271 1.82 -13.44 -1.88
C PHE A 271 3.34 -13.43 -1.95
N TYR A 272 3.92 -12.24 -2.10
CA TYR A 272 5.35 -11.99 -2.01
C TYR A 272 5.64 -11.17 -0.76
N PHE A 273 6.07 -11.84 0.31
CA PHE A 273 6.62 -11.18 1.48
C PHE A 273 8.03 -10.73 1.15
N SER A 274 8.25 -9.42 1.08
CA SER A 274 9.54 -8.83 0.73
C SER A 274 9.67 -7.53 1.49
N THR A 275 10.45 -7.55 2.57
CA THR A 275 10.66 -6.34 3.37
C THR A 275 12.09 -6.21 3.83
N PHE A 276 12.67 -5.05 3.57
CA PHE A 276 14.04 -4.67 3.88
C PHE A 276 14.22 -3.16 3.58
N PHE A 277 15.12 -2.51 4.31
CA PHE A 277 15.62 -1.18 3.95
C PHE A 277 16.32 -1.25 2.60
N GLY A 278 15.94 -0.43 1.64
CA GLY A 278 16.03 -0.86 0.26
C GLY A 278 16.60 0.15 -0.72
N GLY A 279 17.88 0.00 -1.02
CA GLY A 279 18.54 0.41 -2.25
C GLY A 279 19.80 -0.43 -2.39
N SER A 280 20.76 -0.01 -3.20
CA SER A 280 21.97 -0.81 -3.50
C SER A 280 23.25 -0.26 -2.85
N ASP A 281 23.14 0.69 -1.92
CA ASP A 281 24.28 1.28 -1.23
C ASP A 281 23.96 1.61 0.24
N SER A 282 25.00 1.97 0.99
CA SER A 282 24.92 2.20 2.44
C SER A 282 24.08 3.42 2.84
N THR A 283 23.72 4.33 1.92
CA THR A 283 22.83 5.46 2.25
C THR A 283 21.40 5.03 2.54
N TRP A 284 21.06 3.77 2.23
CA TRP A 284 19.77 3.16 2.52
C TRP A 284 19.72 2.43 3.86
N ALA A 285 20.86 2.29 4.53
CA ALA A 285 20.97 1.51 5.76
C ALA A 285 20.21 2.15 6.93
N THR A 286 19.48 1.34 7.69
CA THR A 286 18.89 1.82 8.95
C THR A 286 19.99 2.20 9.94
N PRO A 287 19.93 3.38 10.59
CA PRO A 287 20.96 3.82 11.53
C PRO A 287 20.87 3.14 12.90
N VAL A 288 19.79 2.39 13.15
CA VAL A 288 19.54 1.67 14.39
C VAL A 288 18.85 0.34 14.10
N THR A 289 18.98 -0.63 15.01
CA THR A 289 18.14 -1.82 14.94
C THR A 289 16.67 -1.43 15.16
N THR A 290 15.80 -1.80 14.23
CA THR A 290 14.37 -1.49 14.27
C THR A 290 13.53 -2.64 13.73
N HIS A 291 12.21 -2.53 13.81
CA HIS A 291 11.28 -3.59 13.50
C HIS A 291 10.04 -3.11 12.75
N THR A 292 9.44 -4.06 12.04
CA THR A 292 8.07 -3.98 11.55
C THR A 292 7.32 -5.20 12.00
N TYR A 293 6.01 -5.06 12.20
CA TYR A 293 5.14 -6.10 12.70
C TYR A 293 4.01 -6.33 11.70
N TYR A 294 3.64 -7.59 11.51
CA TYR A 294 2.58 -7.99 10.57
C TYR A 294 1.56 -8.88 11.25
N ARG A 295 0.30 -8.72 10.87
CA ARG A 295 -0.80 -9.60 11.28
C ARG A 295 -1.91 -9.63 10.24
N ASN A 296 -2.86 -10.56 10.42
CA ASN A 296 -4.09 -10.64 9.64
C ASN A 296 -3.85 -10.71 8.11
N ILE A 297 -2.85 -11.49 7.68
CA ILE A 297 -2.54 -11.68 6.25
C ILE A 297 -3.60 -12.58 5.62
N GLN A 298 -4.37 -12.02 4.70
CA GLN A 298 -5.51 -12.66 4.05
C GLN A 298 -5.47 -12.41 2.54
N LEU A 299 -5.92 -13.40 1.77
CA LEU A 299 -6.05 -13.32 0.33
C LEU A 299 -7.45 -13.71 -0.11
N TRP A 300 -7.96 -13.04 -1.13
CA TRP A 300 -9.15 -13.42 -1.90
C TRP A 300 -8.80 -13.46 -3.37
N GLY A 301 -9.42 -14.37 -4.13
CA GLY A 301 -9.07 -14.57 -5.52
C GLY A 301 -10.23 -15.05 -6.37
N SER A 302 -10.14 -14.79 -7.68
CA SER A 302 -10.99 -15.40 -8.70
C SER A 302 -10.24 -15.59 -10.02
N ALA A 303 -10.80 -16.42 -10.88
CA ALA A 303 -10.31 -16.66 -12.24
C ALA A 303 -10.79 -15.59 -13.26
N ASN A 304 -11.38 -14.48 -12.80
CA ASN A 304 -11.91 -13.43 -13.68
C ASN A 304 -10.84 -12.35 -13.94
N PRO A 305 -10.37 -12.16 -15.18
CA PRO A 305 -9.50 -11.03 -15.50
C PRO A 305 -10.33 -9.75 -15.70
N SER A 306 -9.65 -8.63 -15.94
CA SER A 306 -10.32 -7.39 -16.31
C SER A 306 -11.12 -7.57 -17.60
N ASN A 307 -12.35 -7.05 -17.61
CA ASN A 307 -13.19 -6.98 -18.81
C ASN A 307 -13.21 -5.56 -19.42
N GLY A 308 -12.33 -4.67 -18.97
CA GLY A 308 -12.26 -3.28 -19.42
C GLY A 308 -13.46 -2.41 -19.03
N THR A 309 -14.43 -2.95 -18.29
CA THR A 309 -15.52 -2.16 -17.73
C THR A 309 -15.08 -1.72 -16.35
N ALA A 310 -14.92 -0.41 -16.14
CA ALA A 310 -14.79 0.11 -14.80
C ALA A 310 -16.00 -0.40 -14.00
N LEU A 311 -15.77 -1.16 -12.93
CA LEU A 311 -16.72 -1.08 -11.83
C LEU A 311 -16.72 0.41 -11.47
N ASN A 312 -17.82 1.10 -11.77
CA ASN A 312 -18.00 2.51 -11.44
C ASN A 312 -17.95 2.65 -9.92
N THR A 313 -16.75 2.63 -9.35
CA THR A 313 -16.45 2.98 -7.96
C THR A 313 -16.19 4.48 -7.86
N ALA A 314 -16.85 5.26 -8.72
CA ALA A 314 -17.19 6.60 -8.32
C ALA A 314 -18.04 6.48 -7.05
N VAL A 315 -17.37 6.69 -5.92
CA VAL A 315 -17.86 7.65 -4.93
C VAL A 315 -18.59 8.72 -5.72
N ASN A 316 -19.90 8.77 -5.52
CA ASN A 316 -20.82 9.73 -6.10
C ASN A 316 -20.09 11.08 -6.32
N PRO A 317 -19.98 11.62 -7.55
CA PRO A 317 -19.38 12.92 -7.78
C PRO A 317 -20.38 14.02 -7.38
N ALA A 318 -20.98 13.91 -6.20
CA ALA A 318 -21.65 15.01 -5.57
C ALA A 318 -20.57 15.87 -4.92
N LEU A 319 -20.34 17.04 -5.52
CA LEU A 319 -19.42 18.12 -5.13
C LEU A 319 -18.00 18.07 -5.72
N ARG A 320 -17.90 17.92 -7.06
CA ARG A 320 -17.05 18.83 -7.85
C ARG A 320 -17.90 19.90 -8.53
N THR A 321 -18.73 20.59 -7.77
CA THR A 321 -19.04 21.98 -8.13
C THR A 321 -17.78 22.78 -7.80
N ILE A 322 -16.99 23.07 -8.82
CA ILE A 322 -16.20 24.29 -8.82
C ILE A 322 -17.24 25.41 -8.75
N GLN A 323 -17.61 25.82 -7.54
CA GLN A 323 -18.09 27.19 -7.36
C GLN A 323 -16.92 28.05 -7.84
N PRO A 324 -17.10 28.92 -8.85
CA PRO A 324 -16.07 29.91 -9.13
C PRO A 324 -15.86 30.65 -7.80
N ILE A 325 -14.62 30.69 -7.33
CA ILE A 325 -14.23 31.64 -6.30
C ILE A 325 -14.47 33.00 -6.94
N ASN A 326 -15.68 33.54 -6.77
CA ASN A 326 -15.89 34.97 -6.88
C ASN A 326 -15.01 35.55 -5.79
N TYR A 327 -13.85 36.06 -6.20
CA TYR A 327 -13.14 37.06 -5.44
C TYR A 327 -14.09 38.26 -5.30
N LEU A 328 -14.94 38.24 -4.28
CA LEU A 328 -15.53 39.46 -3.78
C LEU A 328 -14.40 40.17 -3.04
N LEU A 329 -13.69 41.02 -3.78
CA LEU A 329 -12.82 42.06 -3.24
C LEU A 329 -13.64 42.89 -2.25
N ILE A 330 -13.57 42.56 -0.96
CA ILE A 330 -13.95 43.51 0.09
C ILE A 330 -12.77 44.45 0.23
N LEU A 331 -12.85 45.58 -0.48
CA LEU A 331 -12.05 46.76 -0.21
C LEU A 331 -12.34 47.21 1.22
N VAL A 332 -11.46 46.84 2.15
CA VAL A 332 -11.35 47.55 3.43
C VAL A 332 -10.67 48.88 3.10
N SER A 333 -11.47 49.93 2.98
CA SER A 333 -10.95 51.30 2.93
C SER A 333 -10.36 51.64 4.31
N MET A 334 -9.07 51.37 4.51
CA MET A 334 -8.29 52.10 5.50
C MET A 334 -8.07 53.51 4.96
N PHE A 335 -8.91 54.46 5.39
CA PHE A 335 -8.55 55.88 5.29
C PHE A 335 -7.51 56.16 6.38
N ALA A 336 -6.24 56.13 5.98
CA ALA A 336 -5.17 56.81 6.67
C ALA A 336 -4.38 57.61 5.63
N THR A 337 -4.40 58.94 5.76
CA THR A 337 -3.48 59.97 5.20
C THR A 337 -4.21 61.32 5.40
N THR A 338 -3.61 62.44 5.81
CA THR A 338 -2.22 62.90 5.87
C THR A 338 -2.08 63.99 6.94
N TRP A 339 -0.89 64.07 7.53
CA TRP A 339 -0.36 65.27 8.19
C TRP A 339 0.10 66.28 7.12
N SER A 340 -0.20 67.58 7.26
CA SER A 340 0.61 68.73 6.79
C SER A 340 0.06 70.06 7.31
N MET A 341 0.98 70.89 7.79
CA MET A 341 0.80 72.24 8.38
C MET A 341 0.24 73.28 7.38
N LEU A 342 -0.50 74.29 7.88
CA LEU A 342 -0.19 75.73 7.72
C LEU A 342 -1.31 76.64 8.28
N ILE A 343 -0.86 77.59 9.12
CA ILE A 343 -1.52 78.77 9.73
C ILE A 343 -2.39 78.49 10.96
#